data_AF-A0A7X7MCZ1-F1
#
_entry.id   AF-A0A7X7MCZ1-F1
#
_cell.length_a   1.000
_cell.length_b   1.000
_cell.length_c   1.000
_cell.angle_alpha   90.00
_cell.angle_beta   90.00
_cell.angle_gamma   90.00
#
_symmetry.space_group_name_H-M   'P 1'
#
loop_
_entity.id
_entity.type
_entity.pdbx_description
1 polymer ?
#
loop_
_entity_poly.entity_id
_entity_poly.type
_entity_poly.pdbx_seq_one_letter_code
_entity_poly.pdbx_strand_id
1 'polypeptide(L)'
;SLRTTCAGDPVTYFVRAARIRREIEAIALAPARHPSVQGIQNIFRENARRLWHWTEDPRVPAENNAAERAIRPLAIARKVSHGSQSARGRETRSVLMSILHTLDACCTDPEERLAKALDHYAQDRNANMFARLFGGLPLYVPTQ
;
A
#
# COMPACT_ATOMS: atom_id res chain seq x y z
N SER A 1 -10.87 14.55 -9.79
CA SER A 1 -9.47 14.38 -9.34
C SER A 1 -8.57 15.28 -10.18
N LEU A 2 -7.43 15.75 -9.66
CA LEU A 2 -6.47 16.57 -10.40
C LEU A 2 -6.12 15.98 -11.78
N ARG A 3 -6.00 14.65 -11.85
CA ARG A 3 -5.75 13.90 -13.09
C ARG A 3 -6.88 14.05 -14.11
N THR A 4 -8.13 13.90 -13.65
CA THR A 4 -9.32 14.04 -14.49
C THR A 4 -9.44 15.47 -15.03
N THR A 5 -9.15 16.47 -14.20
CA THR A 5 -9.27 17.88 -14.57
C THR A 5 -8.18 18.35 -15.54
N CYS A 6 -6.99 17.75 -15.50
CA CYS A 6 -5.87 18.09 -16.37
C CYS A 6 -5.60 17.00 -17.43
N ALA A 7 -6.63 16.22 -17.80
CA ALA A 7 -6.47 15.14 -18.76
C ALA A 7 -6.00 15.69 -20.12
N GLY A 8 -4.90 15.14 -20.65
CA GLY A 8 -4.29 15.62 -21.89
C GLY A 8 -3.41 16.88 -21.75
N ASP A 9 -3.31 17.47 -20.56
CA ASP A 9 -2.48 18.65 -20.27
C ASP A 9 -1.51 18.38 -19.11
N PRO A 10 -0.36 17.74 -19.38
CA PRO A 10 0.62 17.40 -18.36
C PRO A 10 1.26 18.64 -17.74
N VAL A 11 1.41 19.73 -18.48
CA VAL A 11 2.05 20.97 -17.97
C VAL A 11 1.17 21.57 -16.87
N THR A 12 -0.12 21.74 -17.13
CA THR A 12 -1.06 22.24 -16.12
C THR A 12 -1.16 21.30 -14.92
N TYR A 13 -1.09 19.98 -15.15
CA TYR A 13 -1.04 19.00 -14.06
C TYR A 13 0.13 19.26 -13.12
N PHE A 14 1.36 19.32 -13.65
CA PHE A 14 2.57 19.48 -12.82
C PHE A 14 2.62 20.83 -12.12
N VAL A 15 2.21 21.92 -12.79
CA VAL A 15 2.14 23.25 -12.16
C VAL A 15 1.18 23.24 -10.97
N ARG A 16 -0.02 22.65 -11.15
CA ARG A 16 -1.01 22.55 -10.06
C ARG A 16 -0.56 21.59 -8.96
N ALA A 17 0.04 20.46 -9.31
CA ALA A 17 0.56 19.49 -8.34
C ALA A 17 1.66 20.10 -7.47
N ALA A 18 2.61 20.82 -8.08
CA ALA A 18 3.67 21.52 -7.36
C ALA A 18 3.11 22.61 -6.43
N ARG A 19 2.08 23.35 -6.88
CA ARG A 19 1.40 24.35 -6.04
C ARG A 19 0.75 23.70 -4.82
N ILE A 20 -0.07 22.67 -5.02
CA ILE A 20 -0.76 21.96 -3.93
C ILE A 20 0.26 21.38 -2.95
N ARG A 21 1.35 20.77 -3.45
CA ARG A 21 2.43 20.26 -2.60
C ARG A 21 3.01 21.35 -1.71
N ARG A 22 3.38 22.50 -2.27
CA ARG A 22 3.93 23.62 -1.48
C ARG A 22 2.96 24.12 -0.43
N GLU A 23 1.67 24.22 -0.76
CA GLU A 23 0.63 24.64 0.20
C GLU A 23 0.51 23.64 1.36
N ILE A 24 0.52 22.34 1.09
CA ILE A 24 0.50 21.30 2.12
C ILE A 24 1.80 21.30 2.94
N GLU A 25 2.96 21.42 2.30
CA GLU A 25 4.26 21.50 2.99
C GLU A 25 4.32 22.71 3.92
N ALA A 26 3.82 23.87 3.50
CA ALA A 26 3.74 25.05 4.34
C ALA A 26 2.89 24.81 5.60
N ILE A 27 1.73 24.16 5.46
CA ILE A 27 0.87 23.79 6.59
C ILE A 27 1.55 22.74 7.48
N ALA A 28 2.19 21.73 6.88
CA ALA A 28 2.86 20.65 7.59
C ALA A 28 4.08 21.12 8.40
N LEU A 29 4.77 22.17 7.94
CA LEU A 29 5.95 22.75 8.59
C LEU A 29 5.61 23.91 9.54
N ALA A 30 4.38 24.44 9.49
CA ALA A 30 3.96 25.51 10.37
C ALA A 30 3.93 25.07 11.84
N PRO A 31 4.25 25.97 12.81
CA PRO A 31 4.15 25.64 14.22
C PRO A 31 2.68 25.39 14.62
N ALA A 32 2.43 24.26 15.28
CA ALA A 32 1.14 23.96 15.90
C ALA A 32 1.28 23.83 17.41
N ARG A 33 0.33 24.37 18.17
CA ARG A 33 0.29 24.24 19.65
C ARG A 33 -0.41 22.96 20.11
N HIS A 34 -1.36 22.46 19.33
CA HIS A 34 -2.18 21.31 19.71
C HIS A 34 -1.52 19.98 19.31
N PRO A 35 -1.34 19.02 20.23
CA PRO A 35 -0.69 17.74 19.93
C PRO A 35 -1.30 16.96 18.76
N SER A 36 -2.64 16.92 18.65
CA SER A 36 -3.30 16.23 17.53
C SER A 36 -2.99 16.86 16.16
N VAL A 37 -2.83 18.18 16.09
CA VAL A 37 -2.43 18.86 14.84
C VAL A 37 -0.98 18.53 14.53
N GLN A 38 -0.10 18.58 15.53
CA GLN A 38 1.30 18.16 15.38
C GLN A 38 1.41 16.71 14.90
N GLY A 39 0.56 15.81 15.41
CA GLY A 39 0.50 14.40 14.98
C GLY A 39 0.20 14.26 13.49
N ILE A 40 -0.76 15.03 12.97
CA ILE A 40 -1.07 15.05 11.52
C ILE A 40 0.13 15.62 10.74
N GLN A 41 0.71 16.72 11.20
CA GLN A 41 1.89 17.32 10.58
C GLN A 41 3.10 16.36 10.56
N ASN A 42 3.30 15.58 11.62
CA ASN A 42 4.36 14.59 11.72
C ASN A 42 4.27 13.52 10.63
N ILE A 43 3.06 13.05 10.30
CA ILE A 43 2.87 12.09 9.21
C ILE A 43 3.49 12.62 7.90
N PHE A 44 3.26 13.90 7.58
CA PHE A 44 3.84 14.54 6.40
C PHE A 44 5.36 14.69 6.49
N ARG A 45 5.88 15.11 7.65
CA ARG A 45 7.32 15.31 7.86
C ARG A 45 8.10 14.01 7.81
N GLU A 46 7.63 12.98 8.48
CA GLU A 46 8.29 11.68 8.59
C GLU A 46 8.23 10.87 7.29
N ASN A 47 7.19 11.09 6.47
CA ASN A 47 6.96 10.33 5.23
C ASN A 47 7.14 11.17 3.96
N ALA A 48 7.82 12.33 4.04
CA ALA A 48 7.99 13.26 2.93
C ALA A 48 8.50 12.60 1.64
N ARG A 49 9.42 11.63 1.74
CA ARG A 49 9.97 10.90 0.58
C ARG A 49 8.91 10.10 -0.20
N ARG A 50 7.83 9.66 0.46
CA ARG A 50 6.82 8.75 -0.12
C ARG A 50 5.51 9.45 -0.48
N LEU A 51 5.16 10.54 0.20
CA LEU A 51 3.86 11.21 0.03
C LEU A 51 3.74 12.06 -1.25
N TRP A 52 4.86 12.38 -1.90
CA TRP A 52 4.89 13.33 -3.02
C TRP A 52 5.00 12.69 -4.41
N HIS A 53 5.00 11.36 -4.54
CA HIS A 53 5.16 10.69 -5.83
C HIS A 53 4.14 11.11 -6.90
N TRP A 54 2.91 11.42 -6.51
CA TRP A 54 1.87 11.92 -7.42
C TRP A 54 2.21 13.29 -8.04
N THR A 55 3.10 14.05 -7.43
CA THR A 55 3.55 15.35 -7.97
C THR A 55 4.60 15.21 -9.06
N GLU A 56 5.22 14.03 -9.16
CA GLU A 56 6.31 13.70 -10.07
C GLU A 56 5.83 12.74 -11.19
N ASP A 57 4.85 11.88 -10.88
CA ASP A 57 4.27 10.93 -11.83
C ASP A 57 2.73 10.94 -11.77
N PRO A 58 2.03 11.44 -12.81
CA PRO A 58 0.57 11.46 -12.86
C PRO A 58 -0.08 10.07 -12.84
N ARG A 59 0.67 9.00 -13.08
CA ARG A 59 0.14 7.62 -12.96
C ARG A 59 -0.13 7.27 -11.50
N VAL A 60 0.58 7.90 -10.55
CA VAL A 60 0.37 7.73 -9.13
C VAL A 60 -0.79 8.64 -8.66
N PRO A 61 -1.88 8.11 -8.08
CA PRO A 61 -2.94 8.94 -7.50
C PRO A 61 -2.43 9.74 -6.29
N ALA A 62 -2.95 10.96 -6.12
CA ALA A 62 -2.78 11.75 -4.89
C ALA A 62 -3.65 11.27 -3.71
N GLU A 63 -4.46 10.24 -3.94
CA GLU A 63 -5.43 9.68 -3.00
C GLU A 63 -5.12 8.20 -2.72
N ASN A 64 -5.72 7.67 -1.65
CA ASN A 64 -5.48 6.30 -1.18
C ASN A 64 -6.64 5.32 -1.51
N ASN A 65 -7.58 5.71 -2.37
CA ASN A 65 -8.78 4.94 -2.69
C ASN A 65 -8.48 3.55 -3.24
N ALA A 66 -7.34 3.38 -3.94
CA ALA A 66 -6.93 2.07 -4.45
C ALA A 66 -6.62 1.11 -3.29
N ALA A 67 -5.77 1.52 -2.34
CA ALA A 67 -5.43 0.68 -1.19
C ALA A 67 -6.63 0.49 -0.25
N GLU A 68 -7.44 1.53 -0.03
CA GLU A 68 -8.67 1.42 0.77
C GLU A 68 -9.68 0.44 0.15
N ARG A 69 -9.81 0.43 -1.19
CA ARG A 69 -10.65 -0.56 -1.87
C ARG A 69 -10.08 -1.96 -1.74
N ALA A 70 -8.78 -2.14 -1.86
CA ALA A 70 -8.13 -3.44 -1.74
C ALA A 70 -8.30 -4.06 -0.34
N ILE A 71 -8.23 -3.27 0.73
CA ILE A 71 -8.39 -3.77 2.11
C ILE A 71 -9.86 -3.90 2.55
N ARG A 72 -10.81 -3.28 1.85
CA ARG A 72 -12.23 -3.26 2.24
C ARG A 72 -12.85 -4.65 2.37
N PRO A 73 -12.66 -5.60 1.44
CA PRO A 73 -13.18 -6.97 1.62
C PRO A 73 -12.71 -7.60 2.93
N LEU A 74 -11.44 -7.40 3.29
CA LEU A 74 -10.86 -7.91 4.53
C LEU A 74 -11.51 -7.31 5.77
N ALA A 75 -11.75 -6.00 5.76
CA ALA A 75 -12.38 -5.26 6.84
C ALA A 75 -13.85 -5.67 7.03
N ILE A 76 -14.59 -5.84 5.93
CA ILE A 76 -15.97 -6.32 5.94
C ILE A 76 -16.03 -7.75 6.48
N ALA A 77 -15.22 -8.66 5.95
CA ALA A 77 -15.17 -10.05 6.41
C ALA A 77 -14.86 -10.14 7.91
N ARG A 78 -13.89 -9.35 8.41
CA ARG A 78 -13.58 -9.28 9.83
C ARG A 78 -14.76 -8.81 10.67
N LYS A 79 -15.52 -7.84 10.18
CA LYS A 79 -16.70 -7.30 10.88
C LYS A 79 -17.82 -8.36 10.94
N VAL A 80 -18.14 -8.99 9.81
CA VAL A 80 -19.26 -9.95 9.68
C VAL A 80 -18.95 -11.25 10.40
N SER A 81 -17.73 -11.77 10.32
CA SER A 81 -17.36 -13.03 10.96
C SER A 81 -16.92 -12.86 12.43
N HIS A 82 -17.01 -11.64 12.97
CA HIS A 82 -16.38 -11.22 14.24
C HIS A 82 -14.85 -11.41 14.32
N GLY A 83 -14.20 -11.82 13.22
CA GLY A 83 -12.75 -12.06 13.17
C GLY A 83 -12.24 -13.09 14.20
N SER A 84 -10.91 -13.17 14.35
CA SER A 84 -10.30 -13.99 15.40
C SER A 84 -10.21 -13.20 16.71
N GLN A 85 -10.68 -13.81 17.80
CA GLN A 85 -10.60 -13.23 19.15
C GLN A 85 -9.22 -13.39 19.79
N SER A 86 -8.42 -14.36 19.34
CA SER A 86 -7.05 -14.56 19.84
C SER A 86 -6.03 -13.67 19.13
N ALA A 87 -4.98 -13.26 19.83
CA ALA A 87 -3.86 -12.53 19.23
C ALA A 87 -3.21 -13.35 18.11
N ARG A 88 -2.91 -14.63 18.37
CA ARG A 88 -2.35 -15.57 17.41
C ARG A 88 -3.18 -15.66 16.13
N GLY A 89 -4.50 -15.80 16.25
CA GLY A 89 -5.35 -15.90 15.06
C GLY A 89 -5.47 -14.61 14.27
N ARG A 90 -5.39 -13.43 14.92
CA ARG A 90 -5.30 -12.14 14.20
C ARG A 90 -3.99 -12.02 13.43
N GLU A 91 -2.89 -12.41 14.06
CA GLU A 91 -1.57 -12.42 13.43
C GLU A 91 -1.51 -13.37 12.23
N THR A 92 -1.96 -14.62 12.41
CA THR A 92 -2.04 -15.61 11.32
C THR A 92 -2.86 -15.07 10.15
N ARG A 93 -4.04 -14.48 10.41
CA ARG A 93 -4.85 -13.90 9.35
C ARG A 93 -4.16 -12.72 8.67
N SER A 94 -3.44 -11.87 9.43
CA SER A 94 -2.68 -10.75 8.87
C SER A 94 -1.59 -11.23 7.90
N VAL A 95 -0.84 -12.27 8.29
CA VAL A 95 0.22 -12.85 7.45
C VAL A 95 -0.37 -13.47 6.18
N LEU A 96 -1.39 -14.33 6.31
CA LEU A 96 -2.02 -14.99 5.17
C LEU A 96 -2.58 -13.98 4.17
N MET A 97 -3.25 -12.94 4.65
CA MET A 97 -3.85 -11.93 3.79
C MET A 97 -2.79 -11.05 3.12
N SER A 98 -1.65 -10.80 3.79
CA SER A 98 -0.52 -10.10 3.18
C SER A 98 0.06 -10.91 2.00
N ILE A 99 0.17 -12.24 2.14
CA ILE A 99 0.60 -13.13 1.05
C ILE A 99 -0.40 -13.09 -0.10
N LEU A 100 -1.67 -13.35 0.18
CA LEU A 100 -2.73 -13.45 -0.84
C LEU A 100 -2.90 -12.14 -1.62
N HIS A 101 -2.97 -10.99 -0.93
CA HIS A 101 -3.10 -9.69 -1.60
C HIS A 101 -1.85 -9.31 -2.40
N THR A 102 -0.67 -9.74 -1.96
CA THR A 102 0.57 -9.51 -2.74
C THR A 102 0.58 -10.35 -4.01
N LEU A 103 0.16 -11.62 -3.93
CA LEU A 103 0.03 -12.47 -5.11
C LEU A 103 -1.00 -11.92 -6.10
N ASP A 104 -2.17 -11.52 -5.60
CA ASP A 104 -3.24 -10.92 -6.43
C ASP A 104 -2.76 -9.63 -7.13
N ALA A 105 -1.96 -8.80 -6.46
CA ALA A 105 -1.44 -7.57 -7.03
C ALA A 105 -0.32 -7.77 -8.07
N CYS A 106 0.39 -8.90 -8.05
CA CYS A 106 1.63 -9.08 -8.81
C CYS A 106 1.63 -10.32 -9.73
N CYS A 107 0.62 -11.18 -9.66
CA CYS A 107 0.52 -12.43 -10.39
C CYS A 107 -0.83 -12.56 -11.09
N THR A 108 -0.84 -13.15 -12.28
CA THR A 108 -2.08 -13.41 -13.05
C THR A 108 -2.90 -14.55 -12.45
N ASP A 109 -2.25 -15.56 -11.88
CA ASP A 109 -2.89 -16.71 -11.25
C ASP A 109 -2.35 -16.92 -9.82
N PRO A 110 -2.88 -16.17 -8.84
CA PRO A 110 -2.40 -16.23 -7.46
C PRO A 110 -2.71 -17.57 -6.79
N GLU A 111 -3.81 -18.23 -7.17
CA GLU A 111 -4.23 -19.52 -6.61
C GLU A 111 -3.28 -20.63 -7.02
N GLU A 112 -2.99 -20.75 -8.32
CA GLU A 112 -2.05 -21.75 -8.83
C GLU A 112 -0.64 -21.52 -8.27
N ARG A 113 -0.22 -20.25 -8.16
CA ARG A 113 1.08 -19.88 -7.55
C ARG A 113 1.18 -20.33 -6.09
N LEU A 114 0.15 -20.10 -5.30
CA LEU A 114 0.11 -20.53 -3.90
C LEU A 114 0.10 -22.05 -3.78
N ALA A 115 -0.72 -22.74 -4.57
CA ALA A 115 -0.81 -24.20 -4.59
C ALA A 115 0.56 -24.84 -4.88
N LYS A 116 1.23 -24.41 -5.97
CA LYS A 116 2.58 -24.88 -6.32
C LYS A 116 3.60 -24.66 -5.20
N ALA A 117 3.55 -23.51 -4.53
CA ALA A 117 4.46 -23.24 -3.42
C ALA A 117 4.22 -24.18 -2.23
N LEU A 118 2.96 -24.47 -1.91
CA LEU A 118 2.59 -25.41 -0.84
C LEU A 118 2.94 -26.87 -1.19
N ASP A 119 2.75 -27.28 -2.44
CA ASP A 119 3.14 -28.61 -2.93
C ASP A 119 4.66 -28.81 -2.80
N HIS A 120 5.45 -27.80 -3.16
CA HIS A 120 6.89 -27.82 -2.95
C HIS A 120 7.27 -27.90 -1.47
N TYR A 121 6.60 -27.17 -0.59
CA TYR A 121 6.84 -27.25 0.85
C TYR A 121 6.50 -28.62 1.44
N ALA A 122 5.48 -29.28 0.90
CA ALA A 122 5.10 -30.63 1.33
C ALA A 122 6.18 -31.66 0.97
N GLN A 123 6.86 -31.47 -0.17
CA GLN A 123 7.97 -32.31 -0.62
C GLN A 123 9.28 -31.99 0.12
N ASP A 124 9.56 -30.70 0.37
CA ASP A 124 10.74 -30.22 1.07
C ASP A 124 10.37 -29.11 2.06
N ARG A 125 10.40 -29.46 3.36
CA ARG A 125 10.10 -28.51 4.44
C ARG A 125 11.14 -27.41 4.61
N ASN A 126 12.32 -27.54 3.99
CA ASN A 126 13.36 -26.51 4.00
C ASN A 126 13.29 -25.62 2.75
N ALA A 127 12.28 -25.80 1.89
CA ALA A 127 12.11 -24.98 0.70
C ALA A 127 11.99 -23.48 1.08
N ASN A 128 12.70 -22.63 0.34
CA ASN A 128 12.58 -21.18 0.48
C ASN A 128 11.20 -20.71 -0.03
N MET A 129 10.22 -20.66 0.87
CA MET A 129 8.85 -20.29 0.55
C MET A 129 8.71 -18.89 -0.01
N PHE A 130 9.54 -17.94 0.43
CA PHE A 130 9.53 -16.59 -0.11
C PHE A 130 9.88 -16.62 -1.61
N ALA A 131 10.97 -17.31 -1.98
CA ALA A 131 11.36 -17.44 -3.38
C ALA A 131 10.31 -18.20 -4.21
N ARG A 132 9.63 -19.21 -3.63
CA ARG A 132 8.58 -19.97 -4.33
C ARG A 132 7.31 -19.15 -4.57
N LEU A 133 6.88 -18.35 -3.59
CA LEU A 133 5.70 -17.51 -3.70
C LEU A 133 5.97 -16.31 -4.60
N PHE A 134 7.08 -15.62 -4.36
CA PHE A 134 7.32 -14.26 -4.85
C PHE A 134 8.45 -14.14 -5.88
N GLY A 135 9.19 -15.22 -6.13
CA GLY A 135 10.28 -15.24 -7.10
C GLY A 135 9.81 -14.84 -8.50
N GLY A 136 10.58 -13.96 -9.14
CA GLY A 136 10.30 -13.45 -10.49
C GLY A 136 9.09 -12.50 -10.59
N LEU A 137 8.42 -12.18 -9.47
CA LEU A 137 7.39 -11.15 -9.46
C LEU A 137 8.01 -9.75 -9.44
N PRO A 138 7.33 -8.74 -10.01
CA PRO A 138 7.83 -7.36 -10.06
C PRO A 138 7.67 -6.65 -8.71
N LEU A 139 8.28 -7.22 -7.65
CA LEU A 139 8.24 -6.65 -6.31
C LEU A 139 9.38 -5.66 -6.10
N TYR A 140 9.03 -4.46 -5.64
CA TYR A 140 10.01 -3.58 -5.02
C TYR A 140 10.28 -4.09 -3.60
N VAL A 141 11.41 -4.77 -3.41
CA VAL A 141 11.92 -5.11 -2.08
C VAL A 141 12.94 -4.03 -1.71
N PRO A 142 12.64 -3.12 -0.75
CA PRO A 142 13.62 -2.15 -0.29
C PRO A 142 14.81 -2.94 0.27
N THR A 143 16.01 -2.70 -0.26
CA THR A 143 17.24 -3.17 0.38
C THR A 143 17.29 -2.52 1.76
N GLN A 144 17.36 -3.34 2.82
CA GLN A 144 17.49 -2.86 4.20
C GLN A 144 18.79 -2.11 4.39
#